data_AF-A0A6A2Z3Z4-F1
#
_entry.id   AF-A0A6A2Z3Z4-F1
#
_cell.length_a   1.000
_cell.length_b   1.000
_cell.length_c   1.000
_cell.angle_alpha   90.00
_cell.angle_beta   90.00
_cell.angle_gamma   90.00
#
_symmetry.space_group_name_H-M   'P 1'
#
loop_
_entity.id
_entity.type
_entity.pdbx_description
1 polymer ?
#
loop_
_entity_poly.entity_id
_entity_poly.type
_entity_poly.pdbx_seq_one_letter_code
_entity_poly.pdbx_strand_id
1 'polypeptide(L)'
;MSTSQVLCAQMSEKFNQDVSLSGKIPSGLFKAMFEFKGRWPKDAGTTKSLAYDGWFITLYNVELERAHITLSERVKQEVPSTWDPAALAE
;
A
#
# COMPACT_ATOMS: atom_id res chain seq x y z
N MET A 1 -7.84 -17.20 -5.13
CA MET A 1 -8.26 -15.81 -4.88
C MET A 1 -9.69 -15.65 -5.35
N SER A 2 -10.54 -14.95 -4.60
CA SER A 2 -11.92 -14.65 -5.04
C SER A 2 -11.93 -13.60 -6.16
N THR A 3 -13.01 -13.55 -6.96
CA THR A 3 -13.16 -12.55 -8.03
C THR A 3 -13.02 -11.11 -7.51
N SER A 4 -13.55 -10.81 -6.32
CA SER A 4 -13.40 -9.51 -5.66
C SER A 4 -11.94 -9.15 -5.38
N GLN A 5 -11.11 -10.12 -4.98
CA GLN A 5 -9.69 -9.87 -4.74
C GLN A 5 -8.93 -9.54 -6.03
N VAL A 6 -9.28 -10.18 -7.14
CA VAL A 6 -8.65 -9.92 -8.45
C VAL A 6 -9.01 -8.51 -8.93
N LEU A 7 -10.29 -8.13 -8.86
CA LEU A 7 -10.74 -6.79 -9.26
C LEU A 7 -10.14 -5.69 -8.38
N CYS A 8 -10.07 -5.92 -7.06
CA CYS A 8 -9.43 -4.99 -6.14
C CYS A 8 -7.94 -4.80 -6.46
N ALA A 9 -7.23 -5.88 -6.80
CA ALA A 9 -5.82 -5.79 -7.20
C ALA A 9 -5.61 -5.01 -8.51
N GLN A 10 -6.50 -5.21 -9.50
CA GLN A 10 -6.47 -4.46 -10.76
C GLN A 10 -6.76 -2.97 -10.56
N MET A 11 -7.77 -2.63 -9.76
CA MET A 11 -8.10 -1.23 -9.45
C MET A 11 -6.98 -0.58 -8.63
N SER A 12 -6.41 -1.29 -7.67
CA SER A 12 -5.24 -0.84 -6.92
C SER A 12 -4.04 -0.57 -7.83
N GLU A 13 -3.79 -1.43 -8.82
CA GLU A 13 -2.68 -1.26 -9.76
C GLU A 13 -2.87 -0.01 -10.61
N LYS A 14 -4.08 0.22 -11.12
CA LYS A 14 -4.41 1.45 -11.85
C LYS A 14 -4.22 2.70 -10.98
N PHE A 15 -4.73 2.65 -9.75
CA PHE A 15 -4.62 3.73 -8.79
C PHE A 15 -3.15 4.06 -8.47
N ASN A 16 -2.33 3.04 -8.31
CA ASN A 16 -0.89 3.20 -8.07
C ASN A 16 -0.19 3.87 -9.28
N GLN A 17 -0.51 3.46 -10.50
CA GLN A 17 0.05 4.08 -11.71
C GLN A 17 -0.30 5.56 -11.82
N ASP A 18 -1.51 5.95 -11.44
CA ASP A 18 -1.97 7.35 -11.46
C ASP A 18 -1.17 8.25 -10.49
N VAL A 19 -0.53 7.66 -9.48
CA VAL A 19 0.36 8.35 -8.54
C VAL A 19 1.83 7.92 -8.69
N SER A 20 2.22 7.42 -9.86
CA SER A 20 3.61 7.02 -10.19
C SER A 20 4.20 5.92 -9.30
N LEU A 21 3.34 5.11 -8.68
CA LEU A 21 3.70 3.91 -7.93
C LEU A 21 3.57 2.66 -8.82
N SER A 22 4.36 1.62 -8.53
CA SER A 22 4.33 0.34 -9.24
C SER A 22 3.73 -0.78 -8.39
N GLY A 23 3.11 -1.76 -9.04
CA GLY A 23 2.62 -2.98 -8.40
C GLY A 23 1.17 -2.92 -7.94
N LYS A 24 0.70 -4.02 -7.34
CA LYS A 24 -0.72 -4.31 -7.08
C LYS A 24 -1.14 -4.17 -5.62
N ILE A 25 -0.21 -3.77 -4.75
CA ILE A 25 -0.51 -3.56 -3.32
C ILE A 25 -1.24 -2.22 -3.18
N PRO A 26 -2.41 -2.18 -2.51
CA PRO A 26 -3.14 -0.94 -2.27
C PRO A 26 -2.26 0.13 -1.62
N SER A 27 -2.07 1.24 -2.32
CA SER A 27 -1.46 2.44 -1.74
C SER A 27 -2.26 2.97 -0.57
N GLY A 28 -1.62 3.77 0.28
CA GLY A 28 -2.32 4.45 1.38
C GLY A 28 -3.51 5.29 0.89
N LEU A 29 -3.39 5.91 -0.29
CA LEU A 29 -4.46 6.70 -0.89
C LEU A 29 -5.65 5.83 -1.34
N PHE A 30 -5.40 4.67 -1.96
CA PHE A 30 -6.45 3.69 -2.26
C PHE A 30 -7.15 3.22 -0.97
N LYS A 31 -6.36 2.89 0.07
CA LYS A 31 -6.91 2.44 1.35
C LYS A 31 -7.77 3.50 2.02
N ALA A 32 -7.36 4.76 1.97
CA ALA A 32 -8.12 5.88 2.51
C ALA A 32 -9.43 6.10 1.75
N MET A 33 -9.39 6.04 0.41
CA MET A 33 -10.55 6.25 -0.45
C MET A 33 -11.65 5.21 -0.23
N PHE A 34 -11.30 3.95 -0.01
CA PHE A 34 -12.25 2.85 0.17
C PHE A 34 -12.38 2.35 1.61
N GLU A 35 -11.83 3.09 2.58
CA GLU A 35 -11.88 2.78 4.01
C GLU A 35 -11.31 1.40 4.39
N PHE A 36 -10.25 0.95 3.71
CA PHE A 36 -9.55 -0.29 4.04
C PHE A 36 -8.71 -0.08 5.30
N LYS A 37 -9.24 -0.48 6.46
CA LYS A 37 -8.58 -0.33 7.76
C LYS A 37 -7.74 -1.55 8.18
N GLY A 38 -7.92 -2.69 7.53
CA GLY A 38 -7.29 -3.95 7.89
C GLY A 38 -6.13 -4.36 6.97
N ARG A 39 -5.88 -5.67 6.93
CA ARG A 39 -5.01 -6.30 5.94
C ARG A 39 -5.75 -6.32 4.61
N TRP A 40 -5.12 -5.79 3.57
CA TRP A 40 -5.76 -5.63 2.27
C TRP A 40 -6.40 -6.89 1.67
N PRO A 41 -5.86 -8.13 1.82
CA PRO A 41 -6.52 -9.31 1.25
C PRO A 41 -7.85 -9.64 1.94
N LYS A 42 -7.97 -9.30 3.24
CA LYS A 42 -9.19 -9.50 4.02
C LYS A 42 -10.24 -8.48 3.60
N ASP A 43 -9.85 -7.19 3.57
CA ASP A 43 -10.74 -6.09 3.18
C ASP A 43 -11.25 -6.27 1.74
N ALA A 44 -10.37 -6.68 0.81
CA ALA A 44 -10.74 -7.01 -0.56
C ALA A 44 -11.68 -8.23 -0.65
N GLY A 45 -11.52 -9.21 0.25
CA GLY A 45 -12.38 -10.39 0.29
C GLY A 45 -13.81 -10.09 0.78
N THR A 46 -13.98 -9.09 1.66
CA THR A 46 -15.29 -8.64 2.15
C THR A 46 -15.95 -7.59 1.26
N THR A 47 -15.20 -7.02 0.33
CA THR A 47 -15.70 -5.98 -0.57
C THR A 47 -16.52 -6.59 -1.71
N LYS A 48 -17.79 -6.17 -1.80
CA LYS A 48 -18.71 -6.64 -2.85
C LYS A 48 -18.51 -5.91 -4.17
N SER A 49 -18.28 -4.60 -4.10
CA SER A 49 -18.11 -3.73 -5.26
C SER A 49 -17.26 -2.53 -4.89
N LEU A 50 -16.47 -2.06 -5.86
CA LEU A 50 -15.73 -0.80 -5.79
C LEU A 50 -16.05 -0.03 -7.06
N ALA A 51 -16.14 1.29 -6.95
CA ALA A 51 -16.28 2.18 -8.07
C ALA A 51 -15.39 3.39 -7.85
N TYR A 52 -14.81 3.89 -8.93
CA TYR A 52 -13.97 5.07 -8.94
C TYR A 52 -14.34 5.88 -10.17
N ASP A 53 -14.95 7.05 -9.96
CA ASP A 53 -15.31 8.02 -10.99
C ASP A 53 -15.13 9.42 -10.40
N GLY A 54 -14.50 10.33 -11.14
CA GLY A 54 -14.17 11.66 -10.65
C GLY A 54 -13.19 12.43 -11.51
N TRP A 55 -13.17 13.75 -11.32
CA TRP A 55 -12.23 14.67 -11.96
C TRP A 55 -11.25 15.23 -10.93
N PHE A 56 -9.96 15.12 -11.20
CA PHE A 56 -8.91 15.57 -10.29
C PHE A 56 -8.19 16.78 -10.89
N ILE A 57 -8.08 17.85 -10.10
CA ILE A 57 -7.29 19.02 -10.44
C ILE A 57 -6.00 18.94 -9.62
N THR A 58 -4.90 18.59 -10.27
CA THR A 58 -3.57 18.58 -9.65
C THR A 58 -3.08 20.01 -9.47
N LEU A 59 -2.86 20.43 -8.22
CA LEU A 59 -2.33 21.76 -7.91
C LEU A 59 -0.80 21.78 -7.89
N TYR A 60 -0.19 20.74 -7.31
CA TYR A 60 1.24 20.51 -7.27
C TYR A 60 1.52 19.02 -7.10
N ASN A 61 2.66 18.55 -7.61
CA ASN A 61 3.14 17.20 -7.37
C ASN A 61 4.18 17.21 -6.26
N VAL A 62 4.04 16.27 -5.32
CA VAL A 62 5.09 15.98 -4.33
C VAL A 62 5.70 14.65 -4.73
N GLU A 63 6.95 14.69 -5.15
CA GLU A 63 7.70 13.49 -5.52
C GLU A 63 8.73 13.21 -4.44
N LEU A 64 8.68 11.98 -3.91
CA LEU A 64 9.82 11.47 -3.16
C LEU A 64 10.83 10.97 -4.20
N GLU A 65 12.02 11.56 -4.21
CA GLU A 65 13.11 11.03 -5.05
C GLU A 65 13.29 9.55 -4.70
N ARG A 66 13.29 8.67 -5.72
CA ARG A 66 13.61 7.25 -5.54
C ARG A 66 15.10 7.10 -5.26
N ALA A 67 15.54 7.63 -4.12
CA ALA A 67 16.87 7.42 -3.61
C ALA A 67 17.01 5.93 -3.29
N HIS A 68 18.21 5.38 -3.51
CA HIS A 68 18.56 4.08 -2.96
C HIS A 68 18.73 4.25 -1.45
N ILE A 69 17.60 4.26 -0.72
CA ILE A 69 17.60 4.39 0.73
C ILE A 69 18.21 3.13 1.29
N THR A 70 19.39 3.27 1.88
CA THR A 70 20.04 2.20 2.63
C THR A 70 19.71 2.36 4.11
N LEU A 71 19.57 1.24 4.82
CA LEU A 71 19.49 1.27 6.28
C LEU A 71 20.80 1.85 6.83
N SER A 72 20.68 2.73 7.81
CA SER A 72 21.81 3.20 8.61
C SER A 72 22.53 2.02 9.26
N GLU A 73 23.87 2.05 9.31
CA GLU A 73 24.67 1.00 9.97
C GLU A 73 24.27 0.78 11.43
N ARG A 74 23.90 1.87 12.13
CA ARG A 74 23.37 1.76 13.49
C ARG A 74 22.11 0.91 13.53
N VAL A 75 21.16 1.16 12.63
CA VAL A 75 19.91 0.39 12.57
C VAL A 75 20.20 -1.07 12.25
N LYS A 76 21.12 -1.34 11.31
CA LYS A 76 21.52 -2.71 10.97
C LYS A 76 22.10 -3.46 12.17
N GLN A 77 22.92 -2.80 13.00
CA GLN A 77 23.49 -3.39 14.22
C GLN A 77 22.44 -3.62 15.30
N GLU A 78 21.40 -2.79 15.35
CA GLU A 78 20.27 -2.95 16.28
C GLU A 78 19.26 -4.02 15.80
N VAL A 79 19.33 -4.48 14.54
CA VAL A 79 18.49 -5.60 14.07
C VAL A 79 18.96 -6.90 14.76
N PRO A 80 18.10 -7.55 15.56
CA PRO A 80 18.46 -8.79 16.23
C PRO A 80 18.69 -9.90 15.20
N SER A 81 19.65 -10.80 15.49
CA SER A 81 19.98 -11.95 14.63
C SER A 81 18.84 -12.97 14.50
N THR A 82 17.91 -12.96 15.46
CA THR A 82 16.67 -13.74 15.45
C THR A 82 15.48 -12.82 15.58
N TRP A 83 14.47 -13.05 14.74
CA TRP A 83 13.23 -12.29 14.76
C TRP A 83 12.26 -12.93 15.76
N ASP A 84 12.03 -12.28 16.91
CA ASP A 84 10.96 -12.60 17.83
C ASP A 84 9.86 -11.53 17.74
N PRO A 85 8.75 -11.79 17.00
CA PRO A 85 7.67 -10.84 16.85
C PRO A 85 6.99 -10.47 18.17
N ALA A 86 6.98 -11.36 19.17
CA ALA A 86 6.34 -11.09 20.44
C ALA A 86 7.14 -10.09 21.27
N ALA A 87 8.47 -10.24 21.30
CA ALA A 87 9.37 -9.32 21.99
C ALA A 87 9.44 -7.92 21.34
N LEU A 88 9.13 -7.78 20.05
CA LEU A 88 9.12 -6.50 19.32
C LEU A 88 7.77 -5.74 19.42
N ALA A 89 6.73 -6.38 19.97
CA ALA A 89 5.39 -5.82 20.05
C ALA A 89 5.05 -5.20 21.42
N GLU A 90 5.99 -5.22 22.38
CA GLU A 90 5.95 -4.44 23.64
C GLU A 90 6.38 -2.99 23.43
#